data_AF-A0A8T6U7D4-F1
#
_entry.id   AF-A0A8T6U7D4-F1
#
_cell.length_a   1.000
_cell.length_b   1.000
_cell.length_c   1.000
_cell.angle_alpha   90.00
_cell.angle_beta   90.00
_cell.angle_gamma   90.00
#
_symmetry.space_group_name_H-M   'P 1'
#
loop_
_entity.id
_entity.type
_entity.pdbx_description
1 polymer ?
#
loop_
_entity_poly.entity_id
_entity_poly.type
_entity_poly.pdbx_seq_one_letter_code
_entity_poly.pdbx_strand_id
1 'polypeptide(L)'
;ALIGITCSLVFAFFPGAAAKQSLIVNEDGIFLKNYSTIWGKKKFNWSSVKAVEVKKNRIELTKDVGSTVKIKLPVHTEIQVERLKRYLQQLANAKEIAYKA
;
A
#
# COMPACT_ATOMS: atom_id res chain seq x y z
N ALA A 1 36.45 43.32 -15.89
CA ALA A 1 36.13 42.48 -14.72
C ALA A 1 34.69 42.02 -14.87
N LEU A 2 34.46 40.73 -15.14
CA LEU A 2 33.13 40.18 -15.38
C LEU A 2 32.71 39.42 -14.13
N ILE A 3 32.06 40.11 -13.20
CA ILE A 3 31.58 39.52 -11.95
C ILE A 3 30.24 38.86 -12.29
N GLY A 4 30.32 37.59 -12.68
CA GLY A 4 29.16 36.74 -12.86
C GLY A 4 28.55 36.43 -11.49
N ILE A 5 27.28 36.79 -11.31
CA ILE A 5 26.44 36.24 -10.25
C ILE A 5 25.27 35.57 -10.95
N THR A 6 25.47 34.34 -11.40
CA THR A 6 24.38 33.44 -11.77
C THR A 6 23.68 33.03 -10.48
N CYS A 7 22.68 33.81 -10.08
CA CYS A 7 21.72 33.41 -9.06
C CYS A 7 20.89 32.24 -9.61
N SER A 8 21.44 31.03 -9.57
CA SER A 8 20.65 29.82 -9.78
C SER A 8 19.67 29.69 -8.61
N LEU A 9 18.44 30.12 -8.83
CA LEU A 9 17.31 29.82 -7.95
C LEU A 9 17.19 28.30 -7.90
N VAL A 10 17.71 27.71 -6.84
CA VAL A 10 17.43 26.32 -6.48
C VAL A 10 15.94 26.28 -6.21
N PHE A 11 15.16 25.77 -7.17
CA PHE A 11 13.74 25.54 -6.98
C PHE A 11 13.58 24.64 -5.76
N ALA A 12 13.11 25.21 -4.67
CA ALA A 12 12.63 24.45 -3.53
C ALA A 12 11.50 23.56 -4.05
N PHE A 13 11.77 22.27 -4.20
CA PHE A 13 10.74 21.26 -4.43
C PHE A 13 9.77 21.34 -3.25
N PHE A 14 8.62 21.97 -3.46
CA PHE A 14 7.51 21.92 -2.53
C PHE A 14 7.06 20.45 -2.41
N PRO A 15 7.21 19.78 -1.24
CA PRO A 15 6.82 18.38 -1.09
C PRO A 15 5.30 18.19 -1.01
N GLY A 16 4.50 19.25 -1.24
CA GLY A 16 3.04 19.23 -1.21
C GLY A 16 2.37 18.38 -2.30
N ALA A 17 3.14 17.90 -3.29
CA ALA A 17 2.65 17.05 -4.38
C ALA A 17 3.01 15.56 -4.23
N ALA A 18 3.52 15.13 -3.07
CA ALA A 18 3.57 13.69 -2.74
C ALA A 18 2.13 13.21 -2.52
N ALA A 19 1.48 12.80 -3.60
CA ALA A 19 0.08 12.39 -3.59
C ALA A 19 -0.15 11.36 -2.47
N LYS A 20 -1.13 11.63 -1.58
CA LYS A 20 -1.37 10.81 -0.37
C LYS A 20 -1.47 9.33 -0.75
N GLN A 21 -0.67 8.50 -0.08
CA GLN A 21 -0.74 7.05 -0.23
C GLN A 21 -2.13 6.58 0.17
N SER A 22 -2.76 5.78 -0.69
CA SER A 22 -4.07 5.19 -0.39
C SER A 22 -4.07 3.73 -0.77
N LEU A 23 -4.71 2.95 0.10
CA LEU A 23 -4.90 1.52 -0.03
C LEU A 23 -6.39 1.25 -0.06
N ILE A 24 -6.85 0.59 -1.12
CA ILE A 24 -8.25 0.21 -1.30
C ILE A 24 -8.28 -1.32 -1.30
N VAL A 25 -9.14 -1.89 -0.45
CA VAL A 25 -9.41 -3.34 -0.40
C VAL A 25 -10.87 -3.53 -0.79
N ASN A 26 -11.12 -4.38 -1.78
CA ASN A 26 -12.47 -4.76 -2.19
C ASN A 26 -12.48 -6.22 -2.67
N GLU A 27 -13.60 -6.68 -3.21
CA GLU A 27 -13.79 -8.06 -3.69
C GLU A 27 -12.90 -8.45 -4.88
N ASP A 28 -12.36 -7.48 -5.62
CA ASP A 28 -11.46 -7.71 -6.76
C ASP A 28 -10.01 -7.86 -6.34
N GLY A 29 -9.63 -7.23 -5.22
CA GLY A 29 -8.24 -7.24 -4.78
C GLY A 29 -7.84 -6.11 -3.83
N ILE A 30 -6.52 -5.95 -3.72
CA ILE A 30 -5.89 -4.81 -3.05
C ILE A 30 -5.29 -3.89 -4.11
N PHE A 31 -5.64 -2.61 -4.03
CA PHE A 31 -5.19 -1.56 -4.94
C PHE A 31 -4.39 -0.53 -4.16
N LEU A 32 -3.15 -0.30 -4.58
CA LEU A 32 -2.23 0.66 -4.00
C LEU A 32 -2.09 1.86 -4.93
N LYS A 33 -2.38 3.06 -4.43
CA LYS A 33 -2.24 4.31 -5.17
C LYS A 33 -1.18 5.20 -4.49
N ASN A 34 -0.26 5.72 -5.30
CA ASN A 34 0.85 6.59 -4.88
C ASN A 34 1.88 5.93 -3.94
N TYR A 35 2.02 4.61 -4.00
CA TYR A 35 2.98 3.85 -3.20
C TYR A 35 4.43 3.92 -3.75
N SER A 36 4.62 4.41 -4.98
CA SER A 36 5.92 4.74 -5.56
C SER A 36 5.76 5.96 -6.48
N THR A 37 6.77 6.83 -6.50
CA THR A 37 6.88 7.99 -7.39
C THR A 37 7.14 7.60 -8.85
N ILE A 38 7.61 6.38 -9.09
CA ILE A 38 8.06 5.89 -10.41
C ILE A 38 7.15 4.78 -10.94
N TRP A 39 6.58 3.97 -10.05
CA TRP A 39 5.72 2.85 -10.40
C TRP A 39 4.31 3.09 -9.88
N GLY A 40 3.38 3.28 -10.82
CA GLY A 40 1.99 3.62 -10.54
C GLY A 40 1.19 2.54 -9.79
N LYS A 41 -0.12 2.51 -10.04
CA LYS A 41 -1.09 1.69 -9.31
C LYS A 41 -0.66 0.22 -9.27
N LYS A 42 -0.48 -0.35 -8.08
CA LYS A 42 -0.19 -1.79 -7.91
C LYS A 42 -1.48 -2.51 -7.51
N LYS A 43 -1.83 -3.59 -8.22
CA LYS A 43 -3.02 -4.41 -7.97
C LYS A 43 -2.59 -5.82 -7.54
N PHE A 44 -3.24 -6.36 -6.52
CA PHE A 44 -3.14 -7.76 -6.11
C PHE A 44 -4.52 -8.41 -6.22
N ASN A 45 -4.63 -9.45 -7.06
CA ASN A 45 -5.86 -10.21 -7.19
C ASN A 45 -5.90 -11.35 -6.17
N TRP A 46 -7.04 -11.53 -5.52
CA TRP A 46 -7.30 -12.62 -4.57
C TRP A 46 -7.08 -14.00 -5.16
N SER A 47 -7.30 -14.17 -6.47
CA SER A 47 -7.06 -15.44 -7.18
C SER A 47 -5.62 -15.96 -7.14
N SER A 48 -4.67 -15.12 -6.69
CA SER A 48 -3.25 -15.45 -6.57
C SER A 48 -2.77 -15.45 -5.11
N VAL A 49 -3.69 -15.31 -4.16
CA VAL A 49 -3.42 -15.14 -2.73
C VAL A 49 -3.95 -16.35 -1.98
N LYS A 50 -3.03 -17.08 -1.35
CA LYS A 50 -3.30 -18.25 -0.52
C LYS A 50 -3.62 -17.89 0.93
N ALA A 51 -2.97 -16.86 1.45
CA ALA A 51 -3.19 -16.39 2.81
C ALA A 51 -3.01 -14.89 2.96
N VAL A 52 -3.75 -14.31 3.90
CA VAL A 52 -3.64 -12.90 4.30
C VAL A 52 -3.45 -12.78 5.81
N GLU A 53 -2.56 -11.86 6.21
CA GLU A 53 -2.28 -11.54 7.61
C GLU A 53 -2.21 -10.01 7.76
N VAL A 54 -2.78 -9.48 8.84
CA VAL A 54 -2.72 -8.04 9.15
C VAL A 54 -1.90 -7.81 10.41
N LYS A 55 -0.69 -7.28 10.22
CA LYS A 55 0.20 -6.82 11.30
C LYS A 55 -0.04 -5.35 11.60
N LYS A 56 0.51 -4.87 12.73
CA LYS A 56 0.34 -3.49 13.23
C LYS A 56 0.52 -2.41 12.15
N ASN A 57 1.47 -2.56 11.23
CA ASN A 57 1.79 -1.54 10.22
C ASN A 57 1.80 -2.05 8.77
N ARG A 58 1.35 -3.28 8.51
CA ARG A 58 1.45 -3.91 7.19
C ARG A 58 0.46 -5.04 7.01
N ILE A 59 0.09 -5.28 5.76
CA ILE A 59 -0.62 -6.47 5.30
C ILE A 59 0.42 -7.41 4.68
N GLU A 60 0.41 -8.68 5.06
CA GLU A 60 1.21 -9.72 4.42
C GLU A 60 0.30 -10.63 3.59
N LEU A 61 0.65 -10.79 2.31
CA LEU A 61 -0.06 -11.64 1.36
C LEU A 61 0.86 -12.79 0.97
N THR A 62 0.52 -14.01 1.36
CA THR A 62 1.18 -15.21 0.86
C THR A 62 0.52 -15.62 -0.45
N LYS A 63 1.29 -15.71 -1.53
CA LYS A 63 0.82 -16.16 -2.84
C LYS A 63 0.83 -17.68 -2.96
N ASP A 64 0.11 -18.21 -3.95
CA ASP A 64 0.08 -19.66 -4.23
C ASP A 64 1.46 -20.22 -4.59
N VAL A 65 2.28 -19.41 -5.27
CA VAL A 65 3.68 -19.73 -5.62
C VAL A 65 4.65 -19.70 -4.42
N GLY A 66 4.15 -19.54 -3.19
CA GLY A 66 4.95 -19.57 -1.95
C GLY A 66 5.62 -18.25 -1.57
N SER A 67 5.63 -17.24 -2.45
CA SER A 67 6.19 -15.92 -2.13
C SER A 67 5.27 -15.11 -1.20
N THR A 68 5.84 -14.35 -0.26
CA THR A 68 5.10 -13.42 0.59
C THR A 68 5.36 -11.97 0.20
N VAL A 69 4.29 -11.22 -0.09
CA VAL A 69 4.33 -9.79 -0.37
C VAL A 69 3.94 -9.01 0.88
N LYS A 70 4.76 -8.02 1.24
CA LYS A 70 4.48 -7.12 2.37
C LYS A 70 4.03 -5.77 1.83
N ILE A 71 2.85 -5.32 2.27
CA ILE A 71 2.26 -4.03 1.91
C ILE A 71 2.25 -3.17 3.16
N LYS A 72 3.05 -2.10 3.17
CA LYS A 72 3.04 -1.14 4.28
C LYS A 72 1.71 -0.39 4.30
N LEU A 73 1.09 -0.25 5.46
CA LEU A 73 -0.11 0.58 5.58
C LEU A 73 0.27 2.07 5.47
N PRO A 74 -0.58 2.91 4.86
CA PRO A 74 -0.41 4.36 4.94
C PRO A 74 -0.65 4.81 6.39
N VAL A 75 -0.46 6.09 6.70
CA VAL A 75 -0.79 6.62 8.04
C VAL A 75 -2.24 6.26 8.39
N HIS A 76 -2.45 5.58 9.52
CA HIS A 76 -3.73 4.99 9.91
C HIS A 76 -3.94 5.08 11.42
N THR A 77 -5.20 4.96 11.85
CA THR A 77 -5.60 4.81 13.25
C THR A 77 -5.80 3.34 13.62
N GLU A 78 -5.77 3.01 14.92
CA GLU A 78 -5.99 1.64 15.39
C GLU A 78 -7.38 1.10 15.00
N ILE A 79 -8.42 1.94 15.09
CA ILE A 79 -9.78 1.61 14.66
C ILE A 79 -9.81 1.22 13.17
N GLN A 80 -9.02 1.90 12.32
CA GLN A 80 -8.93 1.54 10.91
C GLN A 80 -8.28 0.17 10.71
N VAL A 81 -7.27 -0.18 11.51
CA VAL A 81 -6.64 -1.51 11.48
C VAL A 81 -7.62 -2.59 11.91
N GLU A 82 -8.40 -2.36 12.96
CA GLU A 82 -9.42 -3.32 13.41
C GLU A 82 -10.51 -3.55 12.36
N ARG A 83 -11.01 -2.46 11.74
CA ARG A 83 -11.98 -2.56 10.64
C ARG A 83 -11.39 -3.31 9.45
N LEU A 84 -10.13 -3.04 9.10
CA LEU A 84 -9.41 -3.74 8.05
C LEU A 84 -9.27 -5.25 8.36
N LYS A 85 -8.93 -5.61 9.61
CA LYS A 85 -8.85 -7.00 10.06
C LYS A 85 -10.19 -7.73 9.88
N ARG A 86 -11.28 -7.15 10.41
CA ARG A 86 -12.62 -7.74 10.29
C ARG A 86 -13.04 -7.91 8.83
N TYR A 87 -12.79 -6.89 8.01
CA TYR A 87 -13.12 -6.95 6.58
C TYR A 87 -12.32 -8.03 5.84
N LEU A 88 -11.01 -8.09 6.06
CA LEU A 88 -10.15 -9.10 5.44
C LEU A 88 -10.47 -10.52 5.93
N GLN A 89 -10.89 -10.68 7.19
CA GLN A 89 -11.33 -11.96 7.73
C GLN A 89 -12.63 -12.43 7.03
N GLN A 90 -13.61 -11.54 6.89
CA GLN A 90 -14.85 -11.84 6.16
C GLN A 90 -14.57 -12.18 4.69
N LEU A 91 -13.71 -11.41 4.05
CA LEU A 91 -13.33 -11.62 2.65
C LEU A 91 -12.55 -12.93 2.47
N ALA A 92 -11.63 -13.24 3.38
CA ALA A 92 -10.86 -14.49 3.35
C ALA A 92 -11.79 -15.70 3.46
N ASN A 93 -12.78 -15.66 4.37
CA ASN A 93 -13.80 -16.70 4.48
C ASN A 93 -14.62 -16.83 3.18
N ALA A 94 -15.02 -15.72 2.56
CA ALA A 94 -15.83 -15.73 1.33
C ALA A 94 -15.06 -16.21 0.08
N LYS A 95 -13.73 -16.08 0.07
CA LYS A 95 -12.87 -16.47 -1.05
C LYS A 95 -12.10 -17.77 -0.80
N GLU A 96 -12.37 -18.45 0.31
CA GLU A 96 -11.67 -19.67 0.75
C GLU A 96 -10.15 -19.48 0.90
N ILE A 97 -9.73 -18.29 1.33
CA ILE A 97 -8.33 -17.91 1.57
C ILE A 97 -8.03 -18.05 3.06
N ALA A 98 -6.83 -18.48 3.43
CA ALA A 98 -6.45 -18.57 4.84
C ALA A 98 -6.24 -17.19 5.48
N TYR A 99 -6.99 -16.89 6.54
CA TYR A 99 -6.72 -15.72 7.39
C TYR A 99 -5.81 -16.10 8.55
N LYS A 100 -4.63 -15.48 8.65
CA LYS A 100 -3.70 -15.66 9.77
C LYS A 100 -3.94 -14.54 10.79
N ALA A 101 -4.23 -14.91 12.03
CA ALA A 101 -4.54 -13.99 13.13
C ALA A 101 -3.28 -13.41 13.77
#